data_AF-A0A399WQS7-F1
#
_entry.id   AF-A0A399WQS7-F1
#
_cell.length_a   1.000
_cell.length_b   1.000
_cell.length_c   1.000
_cell.angle_alpha   90.00
_cell.angle_beta   90.00
_cell.angle_gamma   90.00
#
_symmetry.space_group_name_H-M   'P 1'
#
loop_
_entity.id
_entity.type
_entity.pdbx_description
1 polymer ?
#
loop_
_entity_poly.entity_id
_entity_poly.type
_entity_poly.pdbx_seq_one_letter_code
_entity_poly.pdbx_strand_id
1 'polypeptide(L)'
;MADLKKLSSVIRRLLTLIWAAVIVAALGFFLSNPAAFSAENVASFLRQNSASLWSAYIIISALRGLTLLPSTPLVIAGTLLFPAEPLTVFAVSIFGIGLSSTMIYFFSEALGFDDFFERRKPELVHTIQRRMETPWGLIFVAAWAFFPFAPTDAVCYVAGIVRTTYWKFILAILFGESILCGIYIWAGNFLLG
;
A
#
# COMPACT_ATOMS: atom_id res chain seq x y z
N MET A 1 19.60 -21.31 -0.93
CA MET A 1 18.53 -20.58 -0.18
C MET A 1 19.06 -19.38 0.60
N ALA A 2 20.21 -19.49 1.30
CA ALA A 2 20.79 -18.36 2.06
C ALA A 2 21.14 -17.12 1.19
N ASP A 3 21.71 -17.32 -0.01
CA ASP A 3 22.07 -16.21 -0.90
C ASP A 3 20.86 -15.46 -1.47
N LEU A 4 19.76 -16.16 -1.74
CA LEU A 4 18.49 -15.57 -2.19
C LEU A 4 17.87 -14.67 -1.11
N LYS A 5 17.86 -15.11 0.16
CA LYS A 5 17.38 -14.28 1.29
C LYS A 5 18.26 -13.06 1.54
N LYS A 6 19.57 -13.20 1.39
CA LYS A 6 20.51 -12.08 1.55
C LYS A 6 20.33 -11.05 0.44
N LEU A 7 20.18 -11.51 -0.81
CA LEU A 7 19.93 -10.64 -1.96
C LEU A 7 18.61 -9.87 -1.82
N SER A 8 17.51 -10.53 -1.43
CA SER A 8 16.21 -9.86 -1.27
C SER A 8 16.22 -8.84 -0.13
N SER A 9 16.91 -9.13 0.98
CA SER A 9 17.09 -8.19 2.08
C SER A 9 17.87 -6.94 1.68
N VAL A 10 18.92 -7.10 0.86
CA VAL A 10 19.68 -5.97 0.31
C VAL A 10 18.84 -5.15 -0.66
N ILE A 11 18.14 -5.81 -1.60
CA ILE A 11 17.24 -5.13 -2.55
C ILE A 11 16.17 -4.35 -1.81
N ARG A 12 15.51 -4.95 -0.80
CA ARG A 12 14.49 -4.27 -0.01
C ARG A 12 15.05 -3.06 0.72
N ARG A 13 16.21 -3.18 1.37
CA ARG A 13 16.87 -2.05 2.04
C ARG A 13 17.20 -0.93 1.05
N LEU A 14 17.75 -1.28 -0.11
CA LEU A 14 18.03 -0.30 -1.16
C LEU A 14 16.76 0.39 -1.64
N LEU A 15 15.69 -0.36 -1.92
CA LEU A 15 14.41 0.21 -2.31
C LEU A 15 13.84 1.12 -1.22
N THR A 16 13.87 0.72 0.05
CA THR A 16 13.42 1.56 1.18
C THR A 16 14.27 2.83 1.31
N LEU A 17 15.60 2.74 1.14
CA LEU A 17 16.50 3.90 1.18
C LEU A 17 16.27 4.84 -0.01
N ILE A 18 16.11 4.30 -1.21
CA ILE A 18 15.75 5.08 -2.40
C ILE A 18 14.43 5.80 -2.16
N TRP A 19 13.43 5.11 -1.60
CA TRP A 19 12.15 5.71 -1.25
C TRP A 19 12.28 6.82 -0.21
N ALA A 20 13.02 6.58 0.87
CA ALA A 20 13.27 7.61 1.88
C ALA A 20 13.98 8.83 1.27
N ALA A 21 14.97 8.60 0.39
CA ALA A 21 15.66 9.66 -0.33
C ALA A 21 14.72 10.44 -1.26
N VAL A 22 13.82 9.76 -1.99
CA VAL A 22 12.80 10.40 -2.83
C VAL A 22 11.87 11.29 -2.00
N ILE A 23 11.38 10.79 -0.86
CA ILE A 23 10.52 11.57 0.04
C ILE A 23 11.27 12.78 0.59
N VAL A 24 12.50 12.60 1.07
CA VAL A 24 13.32 13.70 1.60
C VAL A 24 13.64 14.73 0.52
N ALA A 25 13.97 14.29 -0.70
CA ALA A 25 14.22 15.19 -1.83
C ALA A 25 12.95 15.95 -2.22
N ALA A 26 11.80 15.29 -2.28
CA ALA A 26 10.51 15.91 -2.60
C ALA A 26 10.12 16.94 -1.54
N LEU A 27 10.26 16.62 -0.25
CA LEU A 27 10.02 17.56 0.85
C LEU A 27 11.01 18.73 0.83
N GLY A 28 12.30 18.46 0.60
CA GLY A 28 13.32 19.50 0.48
C GLY A 28 13.04 20.46 -0.68
N PHE A 29 12.60 19.93 -1.83
CA PHE A 29 12.21 20.72 -2.98
C PHE A 29 10.94 21.55 -2.70
N PHE A 30 9.94 20.96 -2.06
CA PHE A 30 8.72 21.64 -1.63
C PHE A 30 9.01 22.82 -0.70
N LEU A 31 9.84 22.61 0.32
CA LEU A 31 10.21 23.66 1.29
C LEU A 31 11.09 24.74 0.67
N SER A 32 11.94 24.40 -0.29
CA SER A 32 12.86 25.36 -0.94
C SER A 32 12.18 26.18 -2.04
N ASN A 33 11.13 25.65 -2.68
CA ASN A 33 10.41 26.34 -3.76
C ASN A 33 8.88 26.29 -3.59
N PRO A 34 8.29 26.90 -2.54
CA PRO A 34 6.84 26.87 -2.33
C PRO A 34 6.06 27.49 -3.51
N ALA A 35 6.63 28.51 -4.17
CA ALA A 35 6.02 29.18 -5.32
C ALA A 35 5.90 28.27 -6.56
N ALA A 36 6.72 27.21 -6.67
CA ALA A 36 6.60 26.22 -7.74
C ALA A 36 5.36 25.33 -7.57
N PHE A 37 4.78 25.27 -6.36
CA PHE A 37 3.59 24.49 -6.02
C PHE A 37 2.31 25.36 -5.99
N SER A 38 2.29 26.51 -6.69
CA SER A 38 1.06 27.27 -6.89
C SER A 38 0.02 26.45 -7.67
N ALA A 39 -1.26 26.78 -7.49
CA ALA A 39 -2.35 26.07 -8.14
C ALA A 39 -2.19 26.04 -9.68
N GLU A 40 -1.84 27.17 -10.31
CA GLU A 40 -1.57 27.23 -11.74
C GLU A 40 -0.39 26.34 -12.16
N ASN A 41 0.73 26.38 -11.42
CA ASN A 41 1.93 25.62 -11.77
C ASN A 41 1.68 24.11 -11.65
N VAL A 42 1.01 23.68 -10.57
CA VAL A 42 0.61 22.28 -10.38
C VAL A 42 -0.38 21.85 -11.46
N ALA A 43 -1.40 22.66 -11.76
CA ALA A 43 -2.37 22.35 -12.81
C ALA A 43 -1.72 22.24 -14.19
N SER A 44 -0.78 23.13 -14.52
CA SER A 44 -0.04 23.08 -15.79
C SER A 44 0.87 21.84 -15.88
N PHE A 45 1.56 21.49 -14.79
CA PHE A 45 2.40 20.31 -14.71
C PHE A 45 1.59 19.02 -14.86
N LEU A 46 0.45 18.91 -14.16
CA LEU A 46 -0.47 17.78 -14.26
C LEU A 46 -1.00 17.60 -15.68
N ARG A 47 -1.38 18.70 -16.35
CA ARG A 47 -1.86 18.65 -17.74
C ARG A 47 -0.79 18.21 -18.72
N GLN A 48 0.45 18.70 -18.57
CA GLN A 48 1.55 18.37 -19.47
C GLN A 48 2.10 16.95 -19.26
N ASN A 49 2.01 16.41 -18.04
CA ASN A 49 2.64 15.14 -17.65
C ASN A 49 1.65 14.05 -17.25
N SER A 50 0.37 14.19 -17.58
CA SER A 50 -0.72 13.30 -17.14
C SER A 50 -0.43 11.82 -17.40
N ALA A 51 0.06 11.46 -18.59
CA ALA A 51 0.40 10.07 -18.95
C ALA A 51 1.57 9.50 -18.13
N SER A 52 2.62 10.29 -17.92
CA SER A 52 3.77 9.90 -17.10
C SER A 52 3.39 9.72 -15.64
N LEU A 53 2.52 10.59 -15.12
CA LEU A 53 2.02 10.51 -13.74
C LEU A 53 1.12 9.30 -13.52
N TRP A 54 0.25 8.96 -14.48
CA TRP A 54 -0.53 7.73 -14.41
C TRP A 54 0.36 6.49 -14.37
N SER A 55 1.39 6.47 -15.21
CA SER A 55 2.34 5.35 -15.26
C SER A 55 3.09 5.22 -13.94
N ALA A 56 3.59 6.32 -13.39
CA ALA A 56 4.24 6.35 -12.07
C ALA A 56 3.28 5.88 -10.97
N TYR A 57 2.04 6.38 -10.95
CA TYR A 57 1.04 6.02 -9.96
C TYR A 57 0.70 4.52 -9.99
N ILE A 58 0.50 3.93 -11.18
CA ILE A 58 0.24 2.49 -11.34
C ILE A 58 1.43 1.66 -10.87
N ILE A 59 2.65 2.01 -11.32
CA ILE A 59 3.87 1.28 -10.96
C ILE A 59 4.09 1.33 -9.45
N ILE A 60 3.99 2.49 -8.84
CA ILE A 60 4.18 2.66 -7.39
C ILE A 60 3.09 1.88 -6.63
N SER A 61 1.83 1.98 -7.06
CA SER A 61 0.71 1.26 -6.43
C SER A 61 0.86 -0.26 -6.52
N ALA A 62 1.42 -0.78 -7.62
CA ALA A 62 1.71 -2.19 -7.80
C ALA A 62 2.92 -2.65 -6.97
N LEU A 63 4.01 -1.87 -6.97
CA LEU A 63 5.28 -2.24 -6.34
C LEU A 63 5.33 -1.98 -4.83
N ARG A 64 4.39 -1.22 -4.27
CA ARG A 64 4.36 -0.87 -2.84
C ARG A 64 4.45 -2.07 -1.89
N GLY A 65 3.92 -3.24 -2.32
CA GLY A 65 3.97 -4.49 -1.54
C GLY A 65 5.39 -4.99 -1.28
N LEU A 66 6.36 -4.54 -2.08
CA LEU A 66 7.78 -4.81 -1.89
C LEU A 66 8.43 -3.89 -0.86
N THR A 67 7.83 -2.74 -0.57
CA THR A 67 8.44 -1.65 0.20
C THR A 67 7.74 -1.36 1.52
N LEU A 68 6.69 -2.13 1.87
CA LEU A 68 5.83 -1.92 3.04
C LEU A 68 5.20 -0.52 3.09
N LEU A 69 5.02 0.09 1.91
CA LEU A 69 4.40 1.40 1.81
C LEU A 69 2.90 1.26 2.08
N PRO A 70 2.34 2.02 3.05
CA PRO A 70 0.92 1.99 3.32
C PRO A 70 0.10 2.36 2.07
N SER A 71 -1.11 1.80 1.97
CA SER A 71 -2.02 2.06 0.85
C SER A 71 -2.55 3.49 0.87
N THR A 72 -2.89 3.98 2.05
CA THR A 72 -3.63 5.23 2.27
C THR A 72 -2.95 6.47 1.66
N PRO A 73 -1.63 6.70 1.84
CA PRO A 73 -0.96 7.83 1.20
C PRO A 73 -1.05 7.81 -0.33
N LEU A 74 -1.00 6.62 -0.95
CA LEU A 74 -1.11 6.48 -2.40
C LEU A 74 -2.53 6.72 -2.89
N VAL A 75 -3.54 6.24 -2.15
CA VAL A 75 -4.95 6.52 -2.46
C VAL A 75 -5.21 8.03 -2.42
N ILE A 76 -4.75 8.71 -1.35
CA ILE A 76 -4.88 10.17 -1.21
C ILE A 76 -4.16 10.88 -2.36
N ALA A 77 -2.92 10.47 -2.67
CA ALA A 77 -2.17 11.05 -3.79
C ALA A 77 -2.92 10.88 -5.12
N GLY A 78 -3.48 9.70 -5.39
CA GLY A 78 -4.29 9.43 -6.58
C GLY A 78 -5.51 10.35 -6.67
N THR A 79 -6.24 10.53 -5.56
CA THR A 79 -7.40 11.45 -5.48
C THR A 79 -7.00 12.89 -5.77
N LEU A 80 -5.85 13.35 -5.26
CA LEU A 80 -5.36 14.71 -5.47
C LEU A 80 -4.83 14.93 -6.90
N LEU A 81 -4.15 13.93 -7.48
CA LEU A 81 -3.53 14.03 -8.80
C LEU A 81 -4.56 13.87 -9.93
N PHE A 82 -5.59 13.05 -9.72
CA PHE A 82 -6.58 12.69 -10.74
C PHE A 82 -8.04 12.87 -10.26
N PRO A 83 -8.43 14.07 -9.81
CA PRO A 83 -9.77 14.31 -9.26
C PRO A 83 -10.89 14.07 -10.28
N ALA A 84 -10.62 14.25 -11.58
CA ALA A 84 -11.60 14.02 -12.64
C ALA A 84 -11.90 12.53 -12.89
N GLU A 85 -11.05 11.61 -12.41
CA GLU A 85 -11.09 10.17 -12.74
C GLU A 85 -11.18 9.28 -11.49
N PRO A 86 -12.11 9.54 -10.55
CA PRO A 86 -12.14 8.86 -9.24
C PRO A 86 -12.33 7.35 -9.37
N LEU A 87 -13.08 6.89 -10.37
CA LEU A 87 -13.29 5.46 -10.61
C LEU A 87 -11.99 4.77 -11.06
N THR A 88 -11.18 5.45 -11.88
CA THR A 88 -9.88 4.93 -12.35
C THR A 88 -8.88 4.88 -11.20
N VAL A 89 -8.85 5.92 -10.34
CA VAL A 89 -8.04 5.93 -9.10
C VAL A 89 -8.43 4.77 -8.19
N PHE A 90 -9.73 4.53 -8.02
CA PHE A 90 -10.24 3.41 -7.23
C PHE A 90 -9.80 2.07 -7.81
N ALA A 91 -9.98 1.85 -9.11
CA ALA A 91 -9.60 0.61 -9.78
C ALA A 91 -8.10 0.32 -9.66
N VAL A 92 -7.24 1.32 -9.90
CA VAL A 92 -5.78 1.17 -9.75
C VAL A 92 -5.39 0.90 -8.30
N SER A 93 -6.04 1.57 -7.34
CA SER A 93 -5.79 1.35 -5.92
C SER A 93 -6.12 -0.09 -5.51
N ILE A 94 -7.31 -0.57 -5.85
CA ILE A 94 -7.77 -1.94 -5.54
C ILE A 94 -6.90 -2.98 -6.24
N PHE A 95 -6.51 -2.75 -7.48
CA PHE A 95 -5.58 -3.61 -8.19
C PHE A 95 -4.21 -3.69 -7.51
N GLY A 96 -3.62 -2.53 -7.15
CA GLY A 96 -2.34 -2.47 -6.45
C GLY A 96 -2.39 -3.13 -5.07
N ILE A 97 -3.49 -2.91 -4.32
CA ILE A 97 -3.76 -3.58 -3.05
C ILE A 97 -3.80 -5.09 -3.25
N GLY A 98 -4.63 -5.59 -4.16
CA GLY A 98 -4.77 -7.01 -4.43
C GLY A 98 -3.44 -7.65 -4.82
N LEU A 99 -2.71 -7.05 -5.77
CA LEU A 99 -1.41 -7.53 -6.21
C LEU A 99 -0.41 -7.58 -5.04
N SER A 100 -0.32 -6.50 -4.24
CA SER A 100 0.57 -6.45 -3.08
C SER A 100 0.21 -7.51 -2.03
N SER A 101 -1.06 -7.64 -1.65
CA SER A 101 -1.53 -8.64 -0.68
C SER A 101 -1.27 -10.07 -1.15
N THR A 102 -1.46 -10.35 -2.45
CA THR A 102 -1.15 -11.65 -3.04
C THR A 102 0.35 -11.95 -3.00
N MET A 103 1.19 -10.97 -3.34
CA MET A 103 2.64 -11.14 -3.25
C MET A 103 3.09 -11.44 -1.83
N ILE A 104 2.56 -10.73 -0.85
CA ILE A 104 2.89 -10.93 0.57
C ILE A 104 2.42 -12.30 1.05
N TYR A 105 1.20 -12.68 0.70
CA TYR A 105 0.61 -13.96 1.09
C TYR A 105 1.43 -15.16 0.60
N PHE A 106 1.92 -15.13 -0.64
CA PHE A 106 2.66 -16.26 -1.22
C PHE A 106 4.18 -16.19 -1.03
N PHE A 107 4.76 -14.99 -1.00
CA PHE A 107 6.20 -14.79 -1.07
C PHE A 107 6.78 -14.05 0.14
N SER A 108 6.10 -14.08 1.29
CA SER A 108 6.55 -13.42 2.53
C SER A 108 8.00 -13.72 2.92
N GLU A 109 8.44 -14.97 2.82
CA GLU A 109 9.83 -15.37 3.09
C GLU A 109 10.82 -14.80 2.07
N ALA A 110 10.46 -14.79 0.78
CA ALA A 110 11.30 -14.23 -0.27
C ALA A 110 11.42 -12.71 -0.13
N LEU A 111 10.35 -12.05 0.32
CA LEU A 111 10.32 -10.61 0.64
C LEU A 111 11.04 -10.28 1.95
N GLY A 112 11.44 -11.28 2.74
CA GLY A 112 12.13 -11.14 4.02
C GLY A 112 11.22 -10.61 5.14
N PHE A 113 9.91 -10.75 5.01
CA PHE A 113 8.92 -10.31 5.99
C PHE A 113 8.83 -11.25 7.19
N ASP A 114 9.27 -12.50 7.02
CA ASP A 114 9.60 -13.44 8.09
C ASP A 114 10.51 -12.79 9.15
N ASP A 115 11.66 -12.27 8.73
CA ASP A 115 12.61 -11.64 9.65
C ASP A 115 12.08 -10.34 10.26
N PHE A 116 11.22 -9.59 9.57
CA PHE A 116 10.69 -8.32 10.08
C PHE A 116 9.54 -8.52 11.08
N PHE A 117 8.57 -9.38 10.78
CA PHE A 117 7.41 -9.55 11.65
C PHE A 117 7.67 -10.55 12.78
N GLU A 118 8.29 -11.71 12.51
CA GLU A 118 8.50 -12.73 13.54
C GLU A 118 9.56 -12.33 14.56
N ARG A 119 10.68 -11.73 14.12
CA ARG A 119 11.75 -11.35 15.06
C ARG A 119 11.49 -10.02 15.76
N ARG A 120 10.83 -9.08 15.08
CA ARG A 120 10.73 -7.68 15.53
C ARG A 120 9.37 -7.33 16.13
N LYS A 121 8.30 -8.05 15.77
CA LYS A 121 6.93 -7.85 16.28
C LYS A 121 6.20 -9.20 16.54
N PRO A 122 6.78 -10.13 17.31
CA PRO A 122 6.17 -11.45 17.53
C PRO A 122 4.78 -11.37 18.16
N GLU A 123 4.56 -10.46 19.11
CA GLU A 123 3.26 -10.30 19.78
C GLU A 123 2.14 -9.90 18.81
N LEU A 124 2.45 -9.07 17.81
CA LEU A 124 1.50 -8.67 16.77
C LEU A 124 1.12 -9.87 15.90
N VAL A 125 2.11 -10.66 15.48
CA VAL A 125 1.92 -11.89 14.69
C VAL A 125 1.03 -12.87 15.45
N HIS A 126 1.35 -13.16 16.71
CA HIS A 126 0.56 -14.06 17.55
C HIS A 126 -0.87 -13.57 17.79
N THR A 127 -1.06 -12.26 17.99
CA THR A 127 -2.40 -11.68 18.18
C THR A 127 -3.25 -11.82 16.92
N ILE A 128 -2.69 -11.50 15.75
CA ILE A 128 -3.38 -11.63 14.46
C ILE A 128 -3.69 -13.11 14.21
N GLN A 129 -2.72 -14.00 14.42
CA GLN A 129 -2.89 -15.44 14.23
C GLN A 129 -4.05 -15.98 15.09
N ARG A 130 -4.03 -15.71 16.40
CA ARG A 130 -5.07 -16.18 17.32
C ARG A 130 -6.46 -15.67 16.94
N ARG A 131 -6.58 -14.44 16.43
CA ARG A 131 -7.86 -13.89 15.96
C ARG A 131 -8.30 -14.52 14.64
N MET A 132 -7.37 -14.80 13.74
CA MET A 132 -7.65 -15.45 12.45
C MET A 132 -8.09 -16.91 12.59
N GLU A 133 -7.61 -17.62 13.61
CA GLU A 133 -8.01 -19.01 13.90
C GLU A 133 -9.44 -19.12 14.46
N THR A 134 -10.10 -18.00 14.79
CA THR A 134 -11.51 -18.00 15.21
C THR A 134 -12.46 -18.12 14.01
N PRO A 135 -13.72 -18.57 14.21
CA PRO A 135 -14.74 -18.58 13.16
C PRO A 135 -15.00 -17.19 12.53
N TRP A 136 -14.67 -16.12 13.27
CA TRP A 136 -14.81 -14.73 12.85
C TRP A 136 -13.53 -14.16 12.20
N GLY A 137 -12.53 -15.00 11.94
CA GLY A 137 -11.23 -14.58 11.44
C GLY A 137 -11.28 -13.79 10.13
N LEU A 138 -12.16 -14.16 9.20
CA LEU A 138 -12.32 -13.43 7.93
C LEU A 138 -12.94 -12.04 8.11
N ILE A 139 -13.89 -11.92 9.04
CA ILE A 139 -14.50 -10.63 9.38
C ILE A 139 -13.46 -9.74 10.07
N PHE A 140 -12.62 -10.33 10.93
CA PHE A 140 -11.48 -9.62 11.50
C PHE A 140 -10.51 -9.11 10.43
N VAL A 141 -10.16 -9.92 9.42
CA VAL A 141 -9.31 -9.49 8.30
C VAL A 141 -9.94 -8.33 7.54
N ALA A 142 -11.23 -8.42 7.19
CA ALA A 142 -11.92 -7.34 6.48
C ALA A 142 -12.01 -6.04 7.31
N ALA A 143 -12.33 -6.15 8.60
CA ALA A 143 -12.38 -5.01 9.50
C ALA A 143 -10.99 -4.37 9.73
N TRP A 144 -9.94 -5.19 9.75
CA TRP A 144 -8.56 -4.71 9.85
C TRP A 144 -8.14 -3.95 8.60
N ALA A 145 -8.44 -4.49 7.42
CA ALA A 145 -8.12 -3.88 6.13
C ALA A 145 -8.88 -2.56 5.89
N PHE A 146 -10.05 -2.40 6.53
CA PHE A 146 -10.77 -1.13 6.54
C PHE A 146 -10.09 -0.04 7.38
N PHE A 147 -9.22 -0.38 8.34
CA PHE A 147 -8.66 0.61 9.25
C PHE A 147 -7.38 1.23 8.67
N PRO A 148 -7.31 2.56 8.42
CA PRO A 148 -6.25 3.19 7.63
C PRO A 148 -4.85 3.14 8.26
N PHE A 149 -4.78 2.99 9.59
CA PHE A 149 -3.51 2.88 10.30
C PHE A 149 -3.12 1.44 10.62
N ALA A 150 -3.95 0.48 10.22
CA ALA A 150 -3.65 -0.92 10.47
C ALA A 150 -2.52 -1.37 9.53
N PRO A 151 -1.54 -2.14 10.02
CA PRO A 151 -0.53 -2.74 9.15
C PRO A 151 -1.18 -3.90 8.36
N THR A 152 -1.89 -3.60 7.27
CA THR A 152 -2.55 -4.61 6.42
C THR A 152 -1.56 -5.67 5.93
N ASP A 153 -0.31 -5.26 5.69
CA ASP A 153 0.80 -6.16 5.32
C ASP A 153 1.06 -7.24 6.39
N ALA A 154 0.88 -6.92 7.68
CA ALA A 154 1.05 -7.90 8.76
C ALA A 154 -0.06 -8.97 8.73
N VAL A 155 -1.29 -8.58 8.39
CA VAL A 155 -2.40 -9.53 8.23
C VAL A 155 -2.19 -10.39 6.99
N CYS A 156 -1.72 -9.82 5.89
CA CYS A 156 -1.36 -10.59 4.69
C CYS A 156 -0.24 -11.60 4.98
N TYR A 157 0.76 -11.19 5.75
CA TYR A 157 1.86 -12.04 6.21
C TYR A 157 1.36 -13.22 7.03
N VAL A 158 0.59 -12.94 8.10
CA VAL A 158 0.05 -13.96 9.01
C VAL A 158 -0.91 -14.90 8.27
N ALA A 159 -1.74 -14.37 7.35
CA ALA A 159 -2.63 -15.18 6.52
C ALA A 159 -1.88 -16.24 5.71
N GLY A 160 -0.69 -15.87 5.19
CA GLY A 160 0.21 -16.78 4.46
C GLY A 160 0.80 -17.87 5.38
N ILE A 161 1.21 -17.52 6.60
CA ILE A 161 1.73 -18.49 7.59
C ILE A 161 0.65 -19.50 8.00
N VAL A 162 -0.54 -19.01 8.38
CA VAL A 162 -1.67 -19.82 8.84
C VAL A 162 -2.34 -20.56 7.68
N ARG A 163 -1.90 -20.33 6.43
CA ARG A 163 -2.41 -20.97 5.20
C ARG A 163 -3.93 -20.82 5.06
N THR A 164 -4.45 -19.64 5.39
CA THR A 164 -5.87 -19.33 5.20
C THR A 164 -6.23 -19.49 3.73
N THR A 165 -7.38 -20.07 3.38
CA THR A 165 -7.78 -20.23 1.97
C THR A 165 -7.65 -18.90 1.21
N TYR A 166 -6.76 -18.85 0.20
CA TYR A 166 -6.39 -17.62 -0.50
C TYR A 166 -7.60 -16.79 -0.95
N TRP A 167 -8.61 -17.45 -1.55
CA TRP A 167 -9.82 -16.77 -2.02
C TRP A 167 -10.61 -16.11 -0.89
N LYS A 168 -10.73 -16.76 0.27
CA LYS A 168 -11.43 -16.18 1.42
C LYS A 168 -10.66 -14.98 1.96
N PHE A 169 -9.34 -15.09 2.03
CA PHE A 169 -8.44 -14.03 2.46
C PHE A 169 -8.49 -12.81 1.53
N ILE A 170 -8.23 -13.00 0.24
CA ILE A 170 -8.12 -11.87 -0.71
C ILE A 170 -9.45 -11.15 -0.86
N LEU A 171 -10.59 -11.87 -0.85
CA LEU A 171 -11.91 -11.25 -0.87
C LEU A 171 -12.16 -10.42 0.40
N ALA A 172 -11.74 -10.89 1.58
CA ALA A 172 -11.87 -10.11 2.81
C ALA A 172 -11.03 -8.82 2.78
N ILE A 173 -9.79 -8.89 2.30
CA ILE A 173 -8.92 -7.72 2.12
C ILE A 173 -9.54 -6.73 1.14
N LEU A 174 -9.89 -7.19 -0.06
CA LEU A 174 -10.45 -6.33 -1.11
C LEU A 174 -11.77 -5.71 -0.66
N PHE A 175 -12.59 -6.43 0.10
CA PHE A 175 -13.83 -5.88 0.65
C PHE A 175 -13.57 -4.73 1.63
N GLY A 176 -12.71 -4.93 2.64
CA GLY A 176 -12.39 -3.89 3.61
C GLY A 176 -11.74 -2.66 3.00
N GLU A 177 -10.76 -2.88 2.11
CA GLU A 177 -10.04 -1.81 1.43
C GLU A 177 -10.89 -1.10 0.37
N SER A 178 -11.87 -1.77 -0.26
CA SER A 178 -12.84 -1.13 -1.15
C SER A 178 -13.67 -0.08 -0.42
N ILE A 179 -14.13 -0.40 0.79
CA ILE A 179 -14.88 0.57 1.60
C ILE A 179 -13.97 1.74 1.97
N LEU A 180 -12.75 1.46 2.45
CA LEU A 180 -11.80 2.49 2.85
C LEU A 180 -11.38 3.41 1.70
N CYS A 181 -10.91 2.82 0.59
CA CYS A 181 -10.50 3.55 -0.60
C CYS A 181 -11.67 4.38 -1.14
N GLY A 182 -12.88 3.80 -1.11
CA GLY A 182 -14.06 4.52 -1.57
C GLY A 182 -14.34 5.76 -0.74
N ILE A 183 -14.31 5.65 0.58
CA ILE A 183 -14.48 6.82 1.46
C ILE A 183 -13.42 7.88 1.13
N TYR A 184 -12.14 7.53 1.02
CA TYR A 184 -11.09 8.50 0.72
C TYR A 184 -11.25 9.17 -0.64
N ILE A 185 -11.57 8.40 -1.67
CA ILE A 185 -11.64 8.92 -3.04
C ILE A 185 -12.88 9.79 -3.21
N TRP A 186 -14.06 9.29 -2.84
CA TRP A 186 -15.30 10.04 -3.06
C TRP A 186 -15.51 11.17 -2.05
N ALA A 187 -15.12 11.00 -0.78
CA ALA A 187 -15.15 12.12 0.17
C ALA A 187 -14.09 13.17 -0.17
N GLY A 188 -12.88 12.74 -0.58
CA GLY A 188 -11.84 13.65 -1.06
C GLY A 188 -12.30 14.43 -2.30
N ASN A 189 -12.90 13.76 -3.27
CA ASN A 189 -13.42 14.42 -4.47
C ASN A 189 -14.56 15.40 -4.15
N PHE A 190 -15.44 15.08 -3.19
CA PHE A 190 -16.51 15.99 -2.75
C PHE A 190 -15.97 17.22 -2.01
N LEU A 191 -14.89 17.09 -1.24
CA LEU A 191 -14.31 18.21 -0.50
C LEU A 191 -13.42 19.13 -1.36
N LEU A 192 -12.89 18.60 -2.46
CA LEU A 192 -11.91 19.28 -3.31
C LEU A 192 -12.48 19.75 -4.66
N GLY A 193 -13.65 19.25 -5.05
CA GLY A 193 -14.40 19.67 -6.24
C GLY A 193 -15.41 20.76 -5.93
#